data_AF-A0A9E2PVE6-F1
#
_entry.id   AF-A0A9E2PVE6-F1
#
_cell.length_a   1.000
_cell.length_b   1.000
_cell.length_c   1.000
_cell.angle_alpha   90.00
_cell.angle_beta   90.00
_cell.angle_gamma   90.00
#
_symmetry.space_group_name_H-M   'P 1'
#
loop_
_entity.id
_entity.type
_entity.pdbx_description
1 polymer ?
#
loop_
_entity_poly.entity_id
_entity_poly.type
_entity_poly.pdbx_seq_one_letter_code
_entity_poly.pdbx_strand_id
1 'polypeptide(L)'
;YHFWLNEPPVIQAIQNNLPVYKTKGITLVIVSPDDKLPQELEREVVILDFPLPSREELKTILAGLVEGTGIEPDDEAAVLDAAQGLTWEEAENALALALVREKKFDPHTICTLKAQMVEKAAALQFSQFTETFATLGGLENLKEWTLNRFKGRRPGLPFRGILLLGIPGTGKSHFAKALGNEVGWPVLSLDMGRVFGSLVGESEAKMREALKVVDAMSPCVLFIDEIEKGLAGVGGSSNDGGTTQRVGGTFLQWLNDHTSEVFVIATCNDFSKLPPEYTRMGRWDGIFFVDNPGTGERAQILKIYLDQFQVSPKGKTLPDLDGYSGAEIRQVAIEAAYSGGDLTAAARFVIPISRSQKGQIDALREWARARTIPASRPAVQEVKNQRRVQI
;
A
#
# COMPACT_ATOMS: atom_id res chain seq x y z
N TYR A 1 -9.46 19.69 24.17
CA TYR A 1 -9.30 18.49 24.99
C TYR A 1 -10.03 18.71 26.30
N HIS A 2 -11.16 18.04 26.52
CA HIS A 2 -12.00 18.25 27.72
C HIS A 2 -11.51 17.36 28.86
N PHE A 3 -10.42 17.76 29.50
CA PHE A 3 -9.73 16.96 30.51
C PHE A 3 -10.65 16.47 31.65
N TRP A 4 -11.62 17.30 32.05
CA TRP A 4 -12.54 16.99 33.15
C TRP A 4 -13.88 16.38 32.72
N LEU A 5 -14.08 16.04 31.44
CA LEU A 5 -15.37 15.54 30.98
C LEU A 5 -15.76 14.20 31.63
N ASN A 6 -14.76 13.43 32.06
CA ASN A 6 -14.93 12.15 32.76
C ASN A 6 -15.07 12.29 34.28
N GLU A 7 -14.95 13.50 34.84
CA GLU A 7 -15.09 13.73 36.27
C GLU A 7 -16.57 13.69 36.66
N PRO A 8 -16.98 12.83 37.61
CA PRO A 8 -18.38 12.71 38.03
C PRO A 8 -19.06 14.06 38.39
N PRO A 9 -18.39 15.02 39.05
CA PRO A 9 -18.97 16.34 39.32
C PRO A 9 -19.33 17.12 38.05
N VAL A 10 -18.54 17.00 36.99
CA VAL A 10 -18.78 17.70 35.72
C VAL A 10 -19.95 17.07 34.97
N ILE A 11 -19.98 15.73 34.90
CA ILE A 11 -21.08 14.98 34.30
C ILE A 11 -22.39 15.33 35.02
N GLN A 12 -22.38 15.29 36.35
CA GLN A 12 -23.54 15.60 37.16
C GLN A 12 -24.00 17.06 36.99
N ALA A 13 -23.05 18.00 36.90
CA ALA A 13 -23.38 19.40 36.65
C ALA A 13 -24.05 19.60 35.28
N ILE A 14 -23.55 18.94 34.22
CA ILE A 14 -24.17 18.98 32.89
C ILE A 14 -25.58 18.39 32.95
N GLN A 15 -25.74 17.19 33.51
CA GLN A 15 -27.04 16.51 33.61
C GLN A 15 -28.08 17.31 34.39
N ASN A 16 -27.70 17.87 35.54
CA ASN A 16 -28.62 18.65 36.37
C ASN A 16 -29.09 19.93 35.68
N ASN A 17 -28.26 20.53 34.82
CA ASN A 17 -28.58 21.77 34.15
C ASN A 17 -29.24 21.59 32.77
N LEU A 18 -29.14 20.41 32.14
CA LEU A 18 -29.77 20.14 30.84
C LEU A 18 -31.28 20.45 30.78
N PRO A 19 -32.11 20.06 31.77
CA PRO A 19 -33.53 20.45 31.79
C PRO A 19 -33.74 21.98 31.88
N VAL A 20 -32.88 22.67 32.63
CA VAL A 20 -32.90 24.13 32.78
C VAL A 20 -32.50 24.80 31.46
N TYR A 21 -31.53 24.24 30.74
CA TYR A 21 -31.12 24.74 29.43
C TYR A 21 -32.24 24.57 28.40
N LYS A 22 -32.88 23.39 28.36
CA LYS A 22 -34.03 23.10 27.47
C LYS A 22 -35.18 24.08 27.70
N THR A 23 -35.53 24.39 28.95
CA THR A 23 -36.63 25.33 29.27
C THR A 23 -36.31 26.79 28.95
N LYS A 24 -35.03 27.18 28.95
CA LYS A 24 -34.58 28.55 28.65
C LYS A 24 -34.18 28.75 27.18
N GLY A 25 -34.27 27.72 26.35
CA GLY A 25 -33.80 27.77 24.96
C GLY A 25 -32.28 27.93 24.84
N ILE A 26 -31.52 27.45 25.83
CA ILE A 26 -30.05 27.49 25.83
C ILE A 26 -29.54 26.18 25.23
N THR A 27 -28.64 26.28 24.25
CA THR A 27 -27.97 25.13 23.64
C THR A 27 -26.53 25.04 24.14
N LEU A 28 -26.16 23.88 24.68
CA LEU A 28 -24.77 23.59 25.04
C LEU A 28 -24.06 22.99 23.81
N VAL A 29 -23.01 23.65 23.33
CA VAL A 29 -22.16 23.16 22.25
C VAL A 29 -20.81 22.74 22.83
N ILE A 30 -20.44 21.48 22.62
CA ILE A 30 -19.16 20.91 23.07
C ILE A 30 -18.32 20.66 21.82
N VAL A 31 -17.18 21.35 21.71
CA VAL A 31 -16.22 21.16 20.61
C VAL A 31 -15.09 20.27 21.10
N SER A 32 -14.99 19.05 20.58
CA SER A 32 -14.00 18.05 20.97
C SER A 32 -13.32 17.46 19.73
N PRO A 33 -12.01 17.15 19.76
CA PRO A 33 -11.33 16.47 18.66
C PRO A 33 -11.69 14.97 18.56
N ASP A 34 -12.29 14.41 19.62
CA ASP A 34 -12.65 13.01 19.78
C ASP A 34 -14.10 12.84 20.27
N ASP A 35 -14.72 11.74 19.85
CA ASP A 35 -16.13 11.37 20.08
C ASP A 35 -16.36 10.65 21.42
N LYS A 36 -15.34 10.59 22.28
CA LYS A 36 -15.39 9.87 23.56
C LYS A 36 -16.17 10.64 24.60
N LEU A 37 -17.46 10.35 24.70
CA LEU A 37 -18.34 10.84 25.77
C LEU A 37 -18.49 9.80 26.89
N PRO A 38 -18.67 10.23 28.15
CA PRO A 38 -19.12 9.35 29.23
C PRO A 38 -20.48 8.74 28.90
N GLN A 39 -20.68 7.48 29.29
CA GLN A 39 -21.90 6.71 29.01
C GLN A 39 -23.18 7.43 29.48
N GLU A 40 -23.07 8.21 30.56
CA GLU A 40 -24.16 8.97 31.17
C GLU A 40 -24.62 10.16 30.31
N LEU A 41 -23.79 10.63 29.36
CA LEU A 41 -24.10 11.76 28.47
C LEU A 41 -24.44 11.33 27.05
N GLU A 42 -24.11 10.10 26.63
CA GLU A 42 -24.35 9.61 25.27
C GLU A 42 -25.79 9.76 24.78
N ARG A 43 -26.78 9.64 25.67
CA ARG A 43 -28.21 9.72 25.33
C ARG A 43 -28.78 11.14 25.33
N GLU A 44 -28.08 12.10 25.92
CA GLU A 44 -28.53 13.49 26.07
C GLU A 44 -27.85 14.43 25.08
N VAL A 45 -26.77 13.99 24.43
CA VAL A 45 -25.96 14.77 23.51
C VAL A 45 -26.15 14.21 22.09
N VAL A 46 -26.32 15.11 21.13
CA VAL A 46 -26.25 14.79 19.70
C VAL A 46 -24.84 15.10 19.22
N ILE A 47 -24.16 14.10 18.67
CA ILE A 47 -22.85 14.28 18.05
C ILE A 47 -23.06 14.77 16.62
N LEU A 48 -22.47 15.91 16.30
CA LEU A 48 -22.43 16.45 14.94
C LEU A 48 -21.00 16.28 14.43
N ASP A 49 -20.82 15.30 13.55
CA ASP A 49 -19.54 15.10 12.86
C ASP A 49 -19.37 16.20 11.82
N PHE A 50 -18.27 16.96 11.92
CA PHE A 50 -17.85 17.85 10.85
C PHE A 50 -17.07 17.02 9.83
N PRO A 51 -17.62 16.81 8.62
CA PRO A 51 -16.90 16.08 7.60
C PRO A 51 -15.69 16.90 7.12
N LEU A 52 -14.74 16.20 6.50
CA LEU A 52 -13.67 16.85 5.76
C LEU A 52 -14.25 17.69 4.60
N PRO A 53 -13.54 18.73 4.15
CA PRO A 53 -13.98 19.59 3.06
C PRO A 53 -14.36 18.79 1.81
N SER A 54 -15.51 19.12 1.25
CA SER A 54 -15.98 18.61 -0.03
C SER A 54 -15.10 19.11 -1.19
N ARG A 55 -15.24 18.49 -2.36
CA ARG A 55 -14.50 18.91 -3.57
C ARG A 55 -14.74 20.38 -3.94
N GLU A 56 -15.97 20.87 -3.76
CA GLU A 56 -16.35 22.27 -4.03
C GLU A 56 -15.70 23.24 -3.04
N GLU A 57 -15.60 22.84 -1.78
CA GLU A 57 -14.90 23.60 -0.74
C GLU A 57 -13.39 23.66 -1.01
N LEU A 58 -12.77 22.54 -1.38
CA LEU A 58 -11.36 22.50 -1.80
C LEU A 58 -11.10 23.38 -3.02
N LYS A 59 -12.05 23.42 -3.96
CA LYS A 59 -11.99 24.33 -5.11
C LYS A 59 -12.02 25.79 -4.70
N THR A 60 -12.77 26.13 -3.65
CA THR A 60 -12.79 27.49 -3.09
C THR A 60 -11.44 27.87 -2.49
N ILE A 61 -10.80 26.95 -1.75
CA ILE A 61 -9.43 27.16 -1.21
C ILE A 61 -8.44 27.39 -2.34
N LEU A 62 -8.47 26.51 -3.35
CA LEU A 62 -7.58 26.61 -4.52
C LEU A 62 -7.77 27.93 -5.26
N ALA A 63 -9.02 28.34 -5.50
CA ALA A 63 -9.33 29.60 -6.18
C ALA A 63 -8.77 30.82 -5.42
N GLY A 64 -8.86 30.83 -4.08
CA GLY A 64 -8.27 31.90 -3.26
C GLY A 64 -6.75 31.99 -3.40
N LEU A 65 -6.06 30.85 -3.47
CA LEU A 65 -4.61 30.80 -3.68
C LEU A 65 -4.22 31.21 -5.11
N VAL A 66 -5.00 30.82 -6.11
CA VAL A 66 -4.80 31.25 -7.51
C VAL A 66 -4.97 32.76 -7.63
N GLU A 67 -6.01 33.35 -7.02
CA GLU A 67 -6.22 34.80 -7.01
C GLU A 67 -5.07 35.55 -6.32
N GLY A 68 -4.57 35.02 -5.20
CA GLY A 68 -3.48 35.64 -4.45
C GLY A 68 -2.09 35.53 -5.11
N THR A 69 -1.86 34.50 -5.93
CA THR A 69 -0.53 34.19 -6.50
C THR A 69 -0.43 34.44 -8.01
N GLY A 70 -1.56 34.42 -8.72
CA GLY A 70 -1.62 34.51 -10.19
C GLY A 70 -1.11 33.26 -10.93
N ILE A 71 -0.86 32.16 -10.21
CA ILE A 71 -0.43 30.88 -10.80
C ILE A 71 -1.67 30.00 -10.96
N GLU A 72 -1.88 29.41 -12.14
CA GLU A 72 -2.96 28.46 -12.39
C GLU A 72 -2.46 27.01 -12.31
N PRO A 73 -3.30 26.05 -11.86
CA PRO A 73 -2.96 24.63 -11.87
C PRO A 73 -2.98 24.05 -13.30
N ASP A 74 -1.97 23.25 -13.65
CA ASP A 74 -1.90 22.56 -14.96
C ASP A 74 -3.06 21.56 -15.15
N ASP A 75 -3.45 20.88 -14.05
CA ASP A 75 -4.59 19.96 -13.97
C ASP A 75 -5.33 20.19 -12.66
N GLU A 76 -6.39 21.02 -12.71
CA GLU A 76 -7.22 21.33 -11.53
C GLU A 76 -7.82 20.07 -10.91
N ALA A 77 -8.24 19.10 -11.73
CA ALA A 77 -8.87 17.89 -11.22
C ALA A 77 -7.87 17.06 -10.40
N ALA A 78 -6.65 16.86 -10.92
CA ALA A 78 -5.60 16.13 -10.20
C ALA A 78 -5.14 16.84 -8.93
N VAL A 79 -5.09 18.17 -8.91
CA VAL A 79 -4.75 18.97 -7.71
C VAL A 79 -5.82 18.81 -6.64
N LEU A 80 -7.10 18.88 -7.02
CA LEU A 80 -8.20 18.68 -6.08
C LEU A 80 -8.24 17.24 -5.56
N ASP A 81 -8.00 16.25 -6.42
CA ASP A 81 -7.90 14.84 -6.01
C ASP A 81 -6.76 14.64 -5.00
N ALA A 82 -5.62 15.30 -5.20
CA ALA A 82 -4.49 15.22 -4.28
C ALA A 82 -4.76 15.89 -2.91
N ALA A 83 -5.58 16.95 -2.88
CA ALA A 83 -5.94 17.68 -1.66
C ALA A 83 -7.15 17.09 -0.93
N GLN A 84 -7.94 16.23 -1.57
CA GLN A 84 -9.07 15.55 -0.94
C GLN A 84 -8.64 14.84 0.33
N GLY A 85 -9.48 14.83 1.36
CA GLY A 85 -9.18 14.13 2.62
C GLY A 85 -8.24 14.85 3.59
N LEU A 86 -7.86 16.09 3.28
CA LEU A 86 -7.24 17.01 4.22
C LEU A 86 -8.28 17.88 4.92
N THR A 87 -8.03 18.30 6.15
CA THR A 87 -8.78 19.42 6.75
C THR A 87 -8.56 20.70 5.96
N TRP A 88 -9.41 21.71 6.18
CA TRP A 88 -9.31 22.99 5.49
C TRP A 88 -7.90 23.60 5.60
N GLU A 89 -7.38 23.69 6.84
CA GLU A 89 -6.05 24.26 7.11
C GLU A 89 -4.94 23.41 6.50
N GLU A 90 -5.06 22.09 6.53
CA GLU A 90 -4.06 21.21 5.93
C GLU A 90 -4.03 21.32 4.40
N ALA A 91 -5.20 21.41 3.76
CA ALA A 91 -5.32 21.59 2.32
C ALA A 91 -4.70 22.92 1.87
N GLU A 92 -5.02 24.01 2.54
CA GLU A 92 -4.45 25.33 2.27
C GLU A 92 -2.92 25.32 2.43
N ASN A 93 -2.42 24.77 3.54
CA ASN A 93 -0.98 24.66 3.79
C ASN A 93 -0.27 23.76 2.75
N ALA A 94 -0.87 22.64 2.37
CA ALA A 94 -0.29 21.72 1.38
C ALA A 94 -0.19 22.36 0.00
N LEU A 95 -1.26 23.05 -0.44
CA LEU A 95 -1.28 23.80 -1.70
C LEU A 95 -0.27 24.94 -1.71
N ALA A 96 -0.20 25.73 -0.63
CA ALA A 96 0.77 26.81 -0.50
C ALA A 96 2.22 26.31 -0.49
N LEU A 97 2.51 25.21 0.21
CA LEU A 97 3.85 24.61 0.24
C LEU A 97 4.27 24.04 -1.12
N ALA A 98 3.34 23.41 -1.86
CA ALA A 98 3.60 22.92 -3.21
C ALA A 98 3.97 24.07 -4.15
N LEU A 99 3.22 25.19 -4.11
CA LEU A 99 3.54 26.41 -4.86
C LEU A 99 4.93 26.95 -4.53
N VAL A 100 5.31 27.00 -3.25
CA VAL A 100 6.62 27.54 -2.84
C VAL A 100 7.78 26.65 -3.31
N ARG A 101 7.62 25.32 -3.23
CA ARG A 101 8.69 24.36 -3.58
C ARG A 101 8.85 24.17 -5.07
N GLU A 102 7.75 23.88 -5.76
CA GLU A 102 7.75 23.47 -7.16
C GLU A 102 7.39 24.63 -8.12
N LYS A 103 7.00 25.79 -7.58
CA LYS A 103 6.50 26.96 -8.35
C LYS A 103 5.23 26.69 -9.15
N LYS A 104 4.54 25.60 -8.83
CA LYS A 104 3.26 25.18 -9.43
C LYS A 104 2.47 24.36 -8.41
N PHE A 105 1.18 24.19 -8.66
CA PHE A 105 0.36 23.24 -7.91
C PHE A 105 0.66 21.82 -8.36
N ASP A 106 1.73 21.23 -7.81
CA ASP A 106 2.15 19.88 -8.13
C ASP A 106 1.35 18.84 -7.32
N PRO A 107 0.49 17.99 -7.96
CA PRO A 107 -0.32 17.01 -7.25
C PRO A 107 0.51 16.02 -6.42
N HIS A 108 1.68 15.62 -6.92
CA HIS A 108 2.55 14.67 -6.22
C HIS A 108 3.09 15.23 -4.90
N THR A 109 3.47 16.51 -4.89
CA THR A 109 3.91 17.23 -3.70
C THR A 109 2.79 17.41 -2.69
N ILE A 110 1.59 17.79 -3.13
CA ILE A 110 0.40 17.92 -2.25
C ILE A 110 0.11 16.58 -1.60
N CYS A 111 0.11 15.50 -2.38
CA CYS A 111 -0.16 14.16 -1.87
C CYS A 111 0.91 13.65 -0.90
N THR A 112 2.17 14.03 -1.13
CA THR A 112 3.28 13.79 -0.20
C THR A 112 3.03 14.48 1.15
N LEU A 113 2.67 15.75 1.14
CA LEU A 113 2.44 16.54 2.36
C LEU A 113 1.23 15.99 3.14
N LYS A 114 0.17 15.65 2.41
CA LYS A 114 -1.01 14.95 2.94
C LYS A 114 -0.61 13.70 3.71
N ALA A 115 0.24 12.86 3.11
CA ALA A 115 0.64 11.61 3.72
C ALA A 115 1.56 11.77 4.95
N GLN A 116 2.40 12.82 4.98
CA GLN A 116 3.23 13.16 6.14
C GLN A 116 2.39 13.59 7.36
N MET A 117 1.26 14.28 7.14
CA MET A 117 0.35 14.68 8.22
C MET A 117 -0.30 13.45 8.87
N VAL A 118 -0.55 12.41 8.07
CA VAL A 118 -1.19 11.14 8.46
C VAL A 118 -0.27 10.18 9.22
N GLU A 119 1.06 10.27 9.05
CA GLU A 119 2.04 9.35 9.65
C GLU A 119 2.01 9.33 11.19
N LYS A 120 1.57 10.41 11.84
CA LYS A 120 1.62 10.55 13.31
C LYS A 120 0.56 9.76 14.07
N ALA A 121 -0.47 9.23 13.41
CA ALA A 121 -1.67 8.72 14.10
C ALA A 121 -1.79 7.18 14.16
N ALA A 122 -1.41 6.42 13.12
CA ALA A 122 -2.10 5.14 12.90
C ALA A 122 -1.28 3.92 12.41
N ALA A 123 -0.06 3.69 12.89
CA ALA A 123 0.80 2.56 12.46
C ALA A 123 1.09 2.50 10.93
N LEU A 124 0.76 3.57 10.22
CA LEU A 124 1.06 3.79 8.81
C LEU A 124 2.44 4.43 8.69
N GLN A 125 3.21 3.96 7.72
CA GLN A 125 4.44 4.62 7.30
C GLN A 125 4.20 5.21 5.93
N PHE A 126 4.48 6.50 5.80
CA PHE A 126 4.62 7.09 4.49
C PHE A 126 6.06 6.93 4.02
N SER A 127 6.24 6.62 2.76
CA SER A 127 7.58 6.50 2.18
C SER A 127 7.53 7.05 0.77
N GLN A 128 8.35 8.06 0.52
CA GLN A 128 8.64 8.48 -0.84
C GLN A 128 9.56 7.44 -1.46
N PHE A 129 9.04 6.75 -2.46
CA PHE A 129 9.77 5.74 -3.20
C PHE A 129 10.37 6.36 -4.45
N THR A 130 11.56 5.90 -4.84
CA THR A 130 12.21 6.31 -6.10
C THR A 130 12.03 5.27 -7.19
N GLU A 131 11.47 4.12 -6.81
CA GLU A 131 11.20 2.98 -7.64
C GLU A 131 10.16 3.34 -8.73
N THR A 132 10.45 2.96 -9.97
CA THR A 132 9.54 3.08 -11.13
C THR A 132 9.53 1.77 -11.91
N PHE A 133 8.61 1.57 -12.85
CA PHE A 133 8.61 0.38 -13.69
C PHE A 133 9.86 0.28 -14.57
N ALA A 134 10.52 1.40 -14.86
CA ALA A 134 11.82 1.40 -15.54
C ALA A 134 12.93 0.75 -14.69
N THR A 135 12.85 0.87 -13.37
CA THR A 135 13.80 0.24 -12.43
C THR A 135 13.46 -1.22 -12.08
N LEU A 136 12.34 -1.75 -12.60
CA LEU A 136 11.84 -3.08 -12.28
C LEU A 136 11.84 -3.96 -13.53
N GLY A 137 12.77 -4.92 -13.60
CA GLY A 137 12.83 -5.87 -14.72
C GLY A 137 11.75 -6.96 -14.63
N GLY A 138 11.10 -7.27 -15.76
CA GLY A 138 10.07 -8.30 -15.85
C GLY A 138 8.69 -7.89 -15.31
N LEU A 139 7.88 -8.89 -14.94
CA LEU A 139 6.51 -8.72 -14.39
C LEU A 139 5.53 -8.05 -15.35
N GLU A 140 5.73 -8.23 -16.66
CA GLU A 140 4.97 -7.48 -17.68
C GLU A 140 3.46 -7.74 -17.64
N ASN A 141 3.03 -8.97 -17.34
CA ASN A 141 1.59 -9.27 -17.24
C ASN A 141 0.96 -8.54 -16.05
N LEU A 142 1.67 -8.50 -14.91
CA LEU A 142 1.24 -7.77 -13.73
C LEU A 142 1.18 -6.26 -13.98
N LYS A 143 2.25 -5.67 -14.54
CA LYS A 143 2.31 -4.24 -14.90
C LYS A 143 1.19 -3.83 -15.85
N GLU A 144 1.00 -4.59 -16.93
CA GLU A 144 -0.03 -4.32 -17.93
C GLU A 144 -1.43 -4.41 -17.32
N TRP A 145 -1.69 -5.46 -16.53
CA TRP A 145 -2.99 -5.67 -15.89
C TRP A 145 -3.33 -4.54 -14.91
N THR A 146 -2.39 -4.12 -14.06
CA THR A 146 -2.64 -3.03 -13.10
C THR A 146 -2.83 -1.70 -13.81
N LEU A 147 -2.00 -1.36 -14.81
CA LEU A 147 -2.17 -0.11 -15.56
C LEU A 147 -3.53 -0.06 -16.27
N ASN A 148 -4.00 -1.17 -16.84
CA ASN A 148 -5.32 -1.25 -17.43
C ASN A 148 -6.44 -1.06 -16.40
N ARG A 149 -6.28 -1.59 -15.18
CA ARG A 149 -7.23 -1.35 -14.08
C ARG A 149 -7.29 0.11 -13.68
N PHE A 150 -6.15 0.77 -13.51
CA PHE A 150 -6.09 2.19 -13.16
C PHE A 150 -6.67 3.09 -14.26
N LYS A 151 -6.38 2.80 -15.53
CA LYS A 151 -6.93 3.55 -16.68
C LYS A 151 -8.41 3.29 -16.91
N GLY A 152 -8.88 2.07 -16.65
CA GLY A 152 -10.25 1.64 -16.90
C GLY A 152 -11.20 1.83 -15.71
N ARG A 153 -10.82 2.60 -14.69
CA ARG A 153 -11.66 2.87 -13.51
C ARG A 153 -12.98 3.52 -13.93
N ARG A 154 -14.08 2.99 -13.40
CA ARG A 154 -15.42 3.58 -13.57
C ARG A 154 -16.34 3.11 -12.43
N PRO A 155 -17.38 3.89 -12.09
CA PRO A 155 -18.33 3.52 -11.05
C PRO A 155 -18.92 2.12 -11.26
N GLY A 156 -19.02 1.34 -10.19
CA GLY A 156 -19.60 -0.01 -10.20
C GLY A 156 -18.64 -1.13 -10.61
N LEU A 157 -17.40 -0.84 -11.01
CA LEU A 157 -16.37 -1.88 -11.14
C LEU A 157 -15.56 -2.02 -9.84
N PRO A 158 -15.21 -3.25 -9.41
CA PRO A 158 -14.30 -3.47 -8.30
C PRO A 158 -12.92 -2.84 -8.56
N PHE A 159 -12.41 -2.13 -7.56
CA PHE A 159 -11.08 -1.52 -7.53
C PHE A 159 -10.50 -1.65 -6.11
N ARG A 160 -10.43 -2.89 -5.63
CA ARG A 160 -9.99 -3.24 -4.26
C ARG A 160 -8.49 -3.44 -4.18
N GLY A 161 -7.90 -4.10 -5.18
CA GLY A 161 -6.48 -4.42 -5.15
C GLY A 161 -6.09 -5.85 -5.51
N ILE A 162 -4.83 -6.18 -5.22
CA ILE A 162 -4.17 -7.42 -5.59
C ILE A 162 -3.41 -8.06 -4.44
N LEU A 163 -3.36 -9.39 -4.45
CA LEU A 163 -2.47 -10.19 -3.62
C LEU A 163 -1.32 -10.73 -4.48
N LEU A 164 -0.09 -10.40 -4.10
CA LEU A 164 1.15 -10.87 -4.73
C LEU A 164 1.72 -12.03 -3.92
N LEU A 165 1.47 -13.25 -4.38
CA LEU A 165 2.10 -14.46 -3.85
C LEU A 165 3.39 -14.73 -4.61
N GLY A 166 4.46 -15.15 -3.96
CA GLY A 166 5.64 -15.51 -4.73
C GLY A 166 6.89 -15.75 -3.92
N ILE A 167 7.95 -16.14 -4.61
CA ILE A 167 9.25 -16.40 -4.00
C ILE A 167 9.82 -15.10 -3.41
N PRO A 168 10.48 -15.12 -2.24
CA PRO A 168 11.17 -13.96 -1.70
C PRO A 168 12.19 -13.37 -2.69
N GLY A 169 12.31 -12.04 -2.72
CA GLY A 169 13.31 -11.36 -3.57
C GLY A 169 12.97 -11.27 -5.06
N THR A 170 11.74 -11.58 -5.48
CA THR A 170 11.31 -11.49 -6.90
C THR A 170 10.69 -10.15 -7.30
N GLY A 171 10.77 -9.12 -6.44
CA GLY A 171 10.34 -7.76 -6.78
C GLY A 171 8.90 -7.41 -6.39
N LYS A 172 8.23 -8.19 -5.53
CA LYS A 172 6.86 -7.89 -5.05
C LYS A 172 6.74 -6.52 -4.38
N SER A 173 7.59 -6.25 -3.38
CA SER A 173 7.59 -4.96 -2.66
C SER A 173 8.07 -3.82 -3.58
N HIS A 174 9.02 -4.08 -4.49
CA HIS A 174 9.47 -3.12 -5.50
C HIS A 174 8.33 -2.73 -6.45
N PHE A 175 7.55 -3.70 -6.91
CA PHE A 175 6.37 -3.46 -7.75
C PHE A 175 5.36 -2.54 -7.08
N ALA A 176 5.03 -2.78 -5.80
CA ALA A 176 4.04 -1.97 -5.10
C ALA A 176 4.44 -0.49 -5.03
N LYS A 177 5.72 -0.25 -4.70
CA LYS A 177 6.33 1.08 -4.64
C LYS A 177 6.36 1.75 -6.01
N ALA A 178 6.75 0.98 -7.03
CA ALA A 178 6.81 1.47 -8.40
C ALA A 178 5.44 1.82 -8.96
N LEU A 179 4.40 1.02 -8.67
CA LEU A 179 3.05 1.27 -9.19
C LEU A 179 2.52 2.63 -8.74
N GLY A 180 2.72 3.01 -7.48
CA GLY A 180 2.28 4.33 -6.98
C GLY A 180 2.89 5.47 -7.77
N ASN A 181 4.20 5.42 -8.02
CA ASN A 181 4.89 6.42 -8.84
C ASN A 181 4.42 6.44 -10.29
N GLU A 182 4.16 5.28 -10.90
CA GLU A 182 3.70 5.18 -12.29
C GLU A 182 2.28 5.72 -12.50
N VAL A 183 1.43 5.64 -11.47
CA VAL A 183 0.04 6.13 -11.54
C VAL A 183 -0.14 7.48 -10.84
N GLY A 184 0.93 8.06 -10.30
CA GLY A 184 0.93 9.35 -9.59
C GLY A 184 0.19 9.33 -8.25
N TRP A 185 0.02 8.15 -7.64
CA TRP A 185 -0.70 7.99 -6.36
C TRP A 185 0.28 7.76 -5.20
N PRO A 186 0.00 8.30 -4.01
CA PRO A 186 0.83 8.08 -2.83
C PRO A 186 0.75 6.61 -2.43
N VAL A 187 1.86 6.08 -1.91
CA VAL A 187 1.92 4.71 -1.37
C VAL A 187 2.01 4.78 0.15
N LEU A 188 0.98 4.24 0.82
CA LEU A 188 0.95 4.08 2.27
C LEU A 188 1.37 2.67 2.62
N SER A 189 2.33 2.50 3.52
CA SER A 189 2.71 1.17 4.02
C SER A 189 2.05 0.92 5.37
N LEU A 190 1.24 -0.12 5.48
CA LEU A 190 0.67 -0.56 6.75
C LEU A 190 1.51 -1.69 7.34
N ASP A 191 2.13 -1.43 8.48
CA ASP A 191 2.92 -2.41 9.22
C ASP A 191 2.03 -3.21 10.16
N MET A 192 1.66 -4.43 9.74
CA MET A 192 0.84 -5.33 10.54
C MET A 192 1.49 -5.67 11.89
N GLY A 193 2.82 -5.75 11.97
CA GLY A 193 3.52 -6.01 13.23
C GLY A 193 3.30 -4.90 14.26
N ARG A 194 3.29 -3.64 13.82
CA ARG A 194 2.97 -2.49 14.69
C ARG A 194 1.52 -2.47 15.16
N VAL A 195 0.60 -2.98 14.34
CA VAL A 195 -0.82 -3.14 14.74
C VAL A 195 -0.96 -4.15 15.88
N PHE A 196 -0.19 -5.24 15.86
CA PHE A 196 -0.25 -6.29 16.89
C PHE A 196 0.62 -6.04 18.13
N GLY A 197 1.56 -5.09 18.10
CA GLY A 197 2.49 -4.82 19.21
C GLY A 197 1.91 -4.19 20.49
N SER A 198 0.59 -4.01 20.59
CA SER A 198 -0.10 -3.41 21.74
C SER A 198 -1.03 -4.39 22.47
N LEU A 199 -1.48 -4.00 23.67
CA LEU A 199 -2.36 -4.80 24.53
C LEU A 199 -3.60 -5.35 23.77
N VAL A 200 -3.99 -6.58 24.11
CA VAL A 200 -5.15 -7.28 23.53
C VAL A 200 -6.41 -6.40 23.62
N GLY A 201 -6.95 -5.99 22.47
CA GLY A 201 -8.10 -5.09 22.33
C GLY A 201 -7.77 -3.74 21.68
N GLU A 202 -6.58 -3.18 21.92
CA GLU A 202 -6.12 -1.95 21.26
C GLU A 202 -5.79 -2.20 19.78
N SER A 203 -5.36 -3.41 19.43
CA SER A 203 -4.95 -3.76 18.05
C SER A 203 -6.11 -3.65 17.05
N GLU A 204 -7.34 -3.98 17.45
CA GLU A 204 -8.52 -3.86 16.58
C GLU A 204 -8.91 -2.39 16.39
N ALA A 205 -8.87 -1.59 17.47
CA ALA A 205 -9.12 -0.16 17.40
C ALA A 205 -8.08 0.55 16.51
N LYS A 206 -6.80 0.22 16.68
CA LYS A 206 -5.70 0.74 15.84
C LYS A 206 -5.85 0.33 14.38
N MET A 207 -6.25 -0.90 14.10
CA MET A 207 -6.53 -1.33 12.73
C MET A 207 -7.67 -0.50 12.13
N ARG A 208 -8.79 -0.32 12.85
CA ARG A 208 -9.89 0.54 12.38
C ARG A 208 -9.45 1.99 12.15
N GLU A 209 -8.65 2.55 13.05
CA GLU A 209 -8.12 3.90 12.93
C GLU A 209 -7.20 4.02 11.71
N ALA A 210 -6.28 3.07 11.52
CA ALA A 210 -5.42 3.00 10.34
C ALA A 210 -6.22 2.96 9.05
N LEU A 211 -7.27 2.13 8.98
CA LEU A 211 -8.10 2.00 7.78
C LEU A 211 -8.94 3.26 7.52
N LYS A 212 -9.48 3.91 8.57
CA LYS A 212 -10.15 5.22 8.43
C LYS A 212 -9.21 6.27 7.84
N VAL A 213 -7.96 6.28 8.31
CA VAL A 213 -6.94 7.19 7.83
C VAL A 213 -6.56 6.87 6.38
N VAL A 214 -6.45 5.59 6.01
CA VAL A 214 -6.25 5.17 4.61
C VAL A 214 -7.41 5.62 3.71
N ASP A 215 -8.66 5.51 4.18
CA ASP A 215 -9.84 5.99 3.43
C ASP A 215 -9.80 7.50 3.22
N ALA A 216 -9.45 8.27 4.26
CA ALA A 216 -9.24 9.71 4.15
C ALA A 216 -8.06 10.03 3.20
N MET A 217 -7.06 9.15 3.11
CA MET A 217 -5.92 9.33 2.21
C MET A 217 -6.22 9.06 0.74
N SER A 218 -7.41 8.55 0.41
CA SER A 218 -7.85 8.36 -0.97
C SER A 218 -7.72 9.66 -1.81
N PRO A 219 -7.28 9.58 -3.08
CA PRO A 219 -6.83 8.38 -3.79
C PRO A 219 -5.43 7.91 -3.37
N CYS A 220 -5.23 6.63 -3.06
CA CYS A 220 -3.91 6.10 -2.67
C CYS A 220 -3.71 4.60 -2.97
N VAL A 221 -2.46 4.15 -2.92
CA VAL A 221 -2.09 2.74 -2.91
C VAL A 221 -1.78 2.33 -1.47
N LEU A 222 -2.49 1.33 -0.94
CA LEU A 222 -2.19 0.74 0.35
C LEU A 222 -1.30 -0.49 0.17
N PHE A 223 -0.05 -0.39 0.60
CA PHE A 223 0.92 -1.48 0.59
C PHE A 223 0.96 -2.20 1.93
N ILE A 224 0.86 -3.53 1.90
CA ILE A 224 1.00 -4.40 3.08
C ILE A 224 2.04 -5.46 2.75
N ASP A 225 3.23 -5.33 3.31
CA ASP A 225 4.30 -6.32 3.10
C ASP A 225 4.13 -7.52 4.04
N GLU A 226 4.36 -8.71 3.51
CA GLU A 226 4.37 -9.98 4.23
C GLU A 226 3.15 -10.14 5.14
N ILE A 227 1.96 -9.96 4.57
CA ILE A 227 0.69 -9.97 5.31
C ILE A 227 0.50 -11.24 6.14
N GLU A 228 1.09 -12.37 5.72
CA GLU A 228 1.09 -13.62 6.45
C GLU A 228 1.82 -13.55 7.79
N LYS A 229 2.79 -12.65 7.98
CA LYS A 229 3.48 -12.49 9.27
C LYS A 229 2.57 -11.85 10.31
N GLY A 230 1.75 -10.89 9.90
CA GLY A 230 0.72 -10.30 10.75
C GLY A 230 -0.44 -11.24 11.05
N LEU A 231 -0.74 -12.16 10.13
CA LEU A 231 -1.85 -13.11 10.26
C LEU A 231 -1.41 -14.49 10.77
N ALA A 232 -0.12 -14.69 11.02
CA ALA A 232 0.42 -15.94 11.52
C ALA A 232 -0.19 -16.25 12.90
N GLY A 233 -0.93 -17.36 12.98
CA GLY A 233 -1.61 -17.78 14.21
C GLY A 233 -3.14 -17.79 14.15
N VAL A 234 -3.75 -17.31 13.06
CA VAL A 234 -5.22 -17.29 12.83
C VAL A 234 -5.86 -18.70 12.68
N GLY A 235 -5.07 -19.78 12.73
CA GLY A 235 -5.57 -21.17 12.65
C GLY A 235 -4.92 -22.16 13.62
N GLY A 236 -4.13 -21.70 14.59
CA GLY A 236 -3.50 -22.56 15.60
C GLY A 236 -3.94 -22.18 17.02
N SER A 237 -3.62 -23.01 18.01
CA SER A 237 -3.78 -22.73 19.43
C SER A 237 -2.80 -21.62 19.88
N SER A 238 -3.00 -20.42 19.36
CA SER A 238 -2.27 -19.21 19.71
C SER A 238 -2.84 -18.67 21.03
N ASN A 239 -1.95 -18.31 21.97
CA ASN A 239 -2.28 -17.89 23.33
C ASN A 239 -2.88 -16.46 23.39
N ASP A 240 -3.41 -15.96 22.27
CA ASP A 240 -3.67 -14.55 21.96
C ASP A 240 -5.16 -14.17 21.99
N GLY A 241 -6.02 -15.08 22.51
CA GLY A 241 -7.45 -14.83 22.73
C GLY A 241 -8.25 -14.46 21.47
N GLY A 242 -7.83 -14.93 20.30
CA GLY A 242 -8.51 -14.65 19.02
C GLY A 242 -8.32 -13.21 18.49
N THR A 243 -7.36 -12.46 19.03
CA THR A 243 -7.09 -11.07 18.60
C THR A 243 -6.67 -10.99 17.13
N THR A 244 -5.73 -11.85 16.71
CA THR A 244 -5.24 -11.92 15.32
C THR A 244 -6.38 -12.20 14.32
N GLN A 245 -7.31 -13.08 14.69
CA GLN A 245 -8.45 -13.40 13.84
C GLN A 245 -9.42 -12.22 13.71
N ARG A 246 -9.67 -11.47 14.79
CA ARG A 246 -10.54 -10.27 14.77
C ARG A 246 -9.93 -9.12 13.98
N VAL A 247 -8.64 -8.84 14.16
CA VAL A 247 -7.93 -7.81 13.39
C VAL A 247 -7.88 -8.19 11.90
N GLY A 248 -7.54 -9.44 11.58
CA GLY A 248 -7.58 -9.95 10.21
C GLY A 248 -8.98 -9.91 9.60
N GLY A 249 -10.02 -10.18 10.39
CA GLY A 249 -11.42 -10.04 9.97
C GLY A 249 -11.81 -8.59 9.69
N THR A 250 -11.37 -7.65 10.53
CA THR A 250 -11.60 -6.20 10.36
C THR A 250 -11.01 -5.71 9.04
N PHE A 251 -9.76 -6.07 8.75
CA PHE A 251 -9.11 -5.71 7.50
C PHE A 251 -9.82 -6.33 6.28
N LEU A 252 -10.17 -7.62 6.33
CA LEU A 252 -10.91 -8.25 5.25
C LEU A 252 -12.27 -7.59 5.02
N GLN A 253 -13.01 -7.29 6.08
CA GLN A 253 -14.30 -6.62 5.95
C GLN A 253 -14.13 -5.27 5.24
N TRP A 254 -13.20 -4.45 5.73
CA TRP A 254 -12.89 -3.16 5.10
C TRP A 254 -12.49 -3.31 3.62
N LEU A 255 -11.60 -4.26 3.28
CA LEU A 255 -11.16 -4.52 1.90
C LEU A 255 -12.34 -4.80 0.93
N ASN A 256 -13.46 -5.34 1.43
CA ASN A 256 -14.61 -5.64 0.60
C ASN A 256 -15.63 -4.51 0.52
N ASP A 257 -15.76 -3.75 1.60
CA ASP A 257 -16.87 -2.83 1.85
C ASP A 257 -16.48 -1.36 1.62
N HIS A 258 -15.18 -1.04 1.57
CA HIS A 258 -14.72 0.33 1.33
C HIS A 258 -15.16 0.81 -0.07
N THR A 259 -15.54 2.09 -0.14
CA THR A 259 -15.95 2.77 -1.38
C THR A 259 -14.95 3.85 -1.81
N SER A 260 -13.91 4.06 -0.99
CA SER A 260 -12.79 4.95 -1.26
C SER A 260 -11.96 4.47 -2.45
N GLU A 261 -11.31 5.39 -3.16
CA GLU A 261 -10.37 5.09 -4.23
C GLU A 261 -9.02 4.64 -3.66
N VAL A 262 -9.00 3.48 -3.00
CA VAL A 262 -7.80 2.87 -2.42
C VAL A 262 -7.49 1.57 -3.14
N PHE A 263 -6.27 1.45 -3.68
CA PHE A 263 -5.82 0.21 -4.31
C PHE A 263 -4.87 -0.55 -3.39
N VAL A 264 -5.31 -1.70 -2.89
CA VAL A 264 -4.52 -2.48 -1.94
C VAL A 264 -3.53 -3.40 -2.67
N ILE A 265 -2.28 -3.44 -2.24
CA ILE A 265 -1.26 -4.39 -2.69
C ILE A 265 -0.72 -5.10 -1.46
N ALA A 266 -1.10 -6.36 -1.28
CA ALA A 266 -0.55 -7.20 -0.23
C ALA A 266 0.47 -8.18 -0.82
N THR A 267 1.60 -8.39 -0.15
CA THR A 267 2.57 -9.42 -0.53
C THR A 267 2.48 -10.60 0.43
N CYS A 268 2.75 -11.79 -0.09
CA CYS A 268 2.87 -12.99 0.72
C CYS A 268 3.92 -13.96 0.17
N ASN A 269 4.78 -14.46 1.05
CA ASN A 269 5.82 -15.43 0.73
C ASN A 269 5.44 -16.86 1.12
N ASP A 270 4.58 -17.02 2.13
CA ASP A 270 4.16 -18.31 2.66
C ASP A 270 2.63 -18.43 2.77
N PHE A 271 2.04 -19.07 1.76
CA PHE A 271 0.58 -19.24 1.68
C PHE A 271 0.01 -20.13 2.79
N SER A 272 0.82 -20.99 3.42
CA SER A 272 0.33 -21.93 4.45
C SER A 272 -0.10 -21.21 5.74
N LYS A 273 0.41 -19.99 5.94
CA LYS A 273 0.10 -19.12 7.08
C LYS A 273 -1.07 -18.18 6.82
N LEU A 274 -1.53 -18.09 5.58
CA LEU A 274 -2.68 -17.27 5.24
C LEU A 274 -3.99 -17.99 5.59
N PRO A 275 -4.94 -17.31 6.25
CA PRO A 275 -6.28 -17.85 6.41
C PRO A 275 -6.93 -18.08 5.04
N PRO A 276 -7.68 -19.19 4.85
CA PRO A 276 -8.33 -19.49 3.57
C PRO A 276 -9.19 -18.36 3.02
N GLU A 277 -9.78 -17.54 3.90
CA GLU A 277 -10.60 -16.37 3.55
C GLU A 277 -9.87 -15.37 2.66
N TYR A 278 -8.56 -15.20 2.84
CA TYR A 278 -7.72 -14.28 2.06
C TYR A 278 -7.41 -14.78 0.65
N THR A 279 -7.56 -16.09 0.40
CA THR A 279 -7.24 -16.71 -0.91
C THR A 279 -8.49 -16.97 -1.76
N ARG A 280 -9.68 -16.61 -1.27
CA ARG A 280 -10.93 -16.74 -2.03
C ARG A 280 -11.01 -15.68 -3.13
N MET A 281 -11.18 -16.14 -4.37
CA MET A 281 -11.48 -15.27 -5.51
C MET A 281 -12.73 -14.41 -5.23
N GLY A 282 -12.68 -13.14 -5.65
CA GLY A 282 -13.74 -12.16 -5.42
C GLY A 282 -13.53 -11.26 -4.21
N ARG A 283 -12.54 -11.55 -3.35
CA ARG A 283 -12.06 -10.62 -2.30
C ARG A 283 -11.02 -9.66 -2.84
N TRP A 284 -10.11 -10.19 -3.66
CA TRP A 284 -9.14 -9.44 -4.44
C TRP A 284 -9.62 -9.32 -5.89
N ASP A 285 -9.22 -8.24 -6.57
CA ASP A 285 -9.45 -8.09 -8.01
C ASP A 285 -8.53 -9.03 -8.82
N GLY A 286 -7.40 -9.43 -8.24
CA GLY A 286 -6.47 -10.40 -8.81
C GLY A 286 -5.53 -10.99 -7.76
N ILE A 287 -5.22 -12.27 -7.90
CA ILE A 287 -4.17 -12.95 -7.14
C ILE A 287 -3.08 -13.35 -8.14
N PHE A 288 -1.90 -12.76 -7.99
CA PHE A 288 -0.78 -12.97 -8.90
C PHE A 288 0.30 -13.82 -8.25
N PHE A 289 0.92 -14.70 -9.04
CA PHE A 289 2.09 -15.45 -8.64
C PHE A 289 3.35 -14.88 -9.28
N VAL A 290 4.30 -14.51 -8.42
CA VAL A 290 5.58 -13.91 -8.76
C VAL A 290 6.69 -14.94 -8.54
N ASP A 291 7.02 -15.67 -9.61
CA ASP A 291 8.09 -16.65 -9.63
C ASP A 291 9.46 -15.99 -9.89
N ASN A 292 10.52 -16.79 -9.89
CA ASN A 292 11.83 -16.36 -10.33
C ASN A 292 11.79 -15.86 -11.78
N PRO A 293 12.56 -14.81 -12.09
CA PRO A 293 12.61 -14.22 -13.41
C PRO A 293 13.05 -15.23 -14.47
N GLY A 294 12.40 -15.19 -15.64
CA GLY A 294 12.82 -15.96 -16.81
C GLY A 294 14.12 -15.43 -17.42
N THR A 295 14.72 -16.15 -18.38
CA THR A 295 16.03 -15.81 -18.96
C THR A 295 16.13 -14.36 -19.46
N GLY A 296 15.11 -13.89 -20.18
CA GLY A 296 15.07 -12.50 -20.67
C GLY A 296 14.95 -11.47 -19.55
N GLU A 297 14.11 -11.73 -18.55
CA GLU A 297 13.93 -10.86 -17.40
C GLU A 297 15.21 -10.79 -16.55
N ARG A 298 15.93 -11.91 -16.38
CA ARG A 298 17.22 -11.93 -15.67
C ARG A 298 18.25 -11.02 -16.31
N ALA A 299 18.34 -11.03 -17.64
CA ALA A 299 19.25 -10.14 -18.37
C ALA A 299 18.87 -8.66 -18.20
N GLN A 300 17.56 -8.35 -18.21
CA GLN A 300 17.07 -6.99 -17.95
C GLN A 300 17.38 -6.53 -16.52
N ILE A 301 17.07 -7.37 -15.52
CA ILE A 301 17.33 -7.09 -14.11
C ILE A 301 18.83 -6.86 -13.87
N LEU A 302 19.68 -7.74 -14.42
CA LEU A 302 21.12 -7.61 -14.32
C LEU A 302 21.59 -6.29 -14.92
N LYS A 303 21.13 -5.93 -16.13
CA LYS A 303 21.48 -4.66 -16.78
C LYS A 303 21.12 -3.46 -15.90
N ILE A 304 19.90 -3.41 -15.35
CA ILE A 304 19.44 -2.33 -14.47
C ILE A 304 20.42 -2.14 -13.31
N TYR A 305 20.82 -3.22 -12.65
CA TYR A 305 21.74 -3.13 -11.51
C TYR A 305 23.18 -2.84 -11.89
N LEU A 306 23.67 -3.31 -13.04
CA LEU A 306 24.99 -2.93 -13.54
C LEU A 306 25.06 -1.44 -13.85
N ASP A 307 24.01 -0.88 -14.45
CA ASP A 307 23.91 0.55 -14.72
C ASP A 307 23.84 1.34 -13.39
N GLN A 308 23.02 0.88 -12.43
CA GLN A 308 22.89 1.49 -11.10
C GLN A 308 24.22 1.51 -10.32
N PHE A 309 25.00 0.43 -10.37
CA PHE A 309 26.28 0.31 -9.66
C PHE A 309 27.49 0.69 -10.53
N GLN A 310 27.27 1.21 -11.74
CA GLN A 310 28.30 1.66 -12.68
C GLN A 310 29.35 0.58 -13.00
N VAL A 311 28.90 -0.68 -13.10
CA VAL A 311 29.79 -1.82 -13.33
C VAL A 311 29.92 -2.09 -14.83
N SER A 312 31.15 -2.08 -15.33
CA SER A 312 31.47 -2.54 -16.69
C SER A 312 31.85 -4.02 -16.66
N PRO A 313 31.03 -4.94 -17.23
CA PRO A 313 31.32 -6.37 -17.20
C PRO A 313 32.62 -6.73 -17.92
N LYS A 314 33.44 -7.57 -17.29
CA LYS A 314 34.59 -8.21 -17.93
C LYS A 314 34.14 -9.45 -18.68
N GLY A 315 34.20 -9.39 -20.01
CA GLY A 315 33.84 -10.49 -20.90
C GLY A 315 32.48 -10.30 -21.58
N LYS A 316 32.26 -11.05 -22.67
CA LYS A 316 31.03 -10.97 -23.48
C LYS A 316 29.92 -11.91 -23.01
N THR A 317 30.24 -12.89 -22.17
CA THR A 317 29.30 -13.95 -21.77
C THR A 317 28.71 -13.62 -20.40
N LEU A 318 27.38 -13.55 -20.33
CA LEU A 318 26.67 -13.42 -19.07
C LEU A 318 26.77 -14.74 -18.27
N PRO A 319 26.87 -14.69 -16.93
CA PRO A 319 26.86 -15.89 -16.11
C PRO A 319 25.50 -16.60 -16.22
N ASP A 320 25.50 -17.92 -16.00
CA ASP A 320 24.26 -18.67 -15.85
C ASP A 320 23.62 -18.33 -14.49
N LEU A 321 22.59 -17.49 -14.55
CA LEU A 321 21.80 -17.06 -13.40
C LEU A 321 20.48 -17.83 -13.29
N ASP A 322 20.42 -19.06 -13.83
CA ASP A 322 19.20 -19.85 -13.71
C ASP A 322 18.85 -20.18 -12.25
N GLY A 323 17.57 -19.92 -11.93
CA GLY A 323 17.04 -20.04 -10.58
C GLY A 323 17.32 -18.85 -9.65
N TYR A 324 18.03 -17.81 -10.10
CA TYR A 324 18.28 -16.63 -9.27
C TYR A 324 17.03 -15.74 -9.17
N SER A 325 16.75 -15.22 -7.98
CA SER A 325 15.76 -14.16 -7.74
C SER A 325 16.30 -12.78 -8.13
N GLY A 326 15.43 -11.78 -8.25
CA GLY A 326 15.86 -10.40 -8.56
C GLY A 326 16.82 -9.83 -7.51
N ALA A 327 16.61 -10.14 -6.24
CA ALA A 327 17.48 -9.74 -5.14
C ALA A 327 18.86 -10.43 -5.21
N GLU A 328 18.91 -11.70 -5.62
CA GLU A 328 20.17 -12.42 -5.80
C GLU A 328 20.94 -11.88 -7.01
N ILE A 329 20.27 -11.55 -8.11
CA ILE A 329 20.89 -10.90 -9.27
C ILE A 329 21.45 -9.53 -8.89
N ARG A 330 20.73 -8.75 -8.08
CA ARG A 330 21.24 -7.51 -7.50
C ARG A 330 22.52 -7.76 -6.71
N GLN A 331 22.56 -8.80 -5.88
CA GLN A 331 23.76 -9.16 -5.12
C GLN A 331 24.92 -9.53 -6.04
N VAL A 332 24.69 -10.27 -7.12
CA VAL A 332 25.73 -10.56 -8.12
C VAL A 332 26.30 -9.28 -8.72
N ALA A 333 25.46 -8.28 -9.03
CA ALA A 333 25.94 -7.00 -9.54
C ALA A 333 26.77 -6.22 -8.51
N ILE A 334 26.40 -6.28 -7.22
CA ILE A 334 27.18 -5.68 -6.12
C ILE A 334 28.54 -6.37 -5.97
N GLU A 335 28.56 -7.71 -5.92
CA GLU A 335 29.81 -8.48 -5.85
C GLU A 335 30.71 -8.22 -7.08
N ALA A 336 30.11 -8.03 -8.25
CA ALA A 336 30.83 -7.66 -9.46
C ALA A 336 31.43 -6.25 -9.39
N ALA A 337 30.76 -5.31 -8.71
CA ALA A 337 31.32 -3.98 -8.46
C ALA A 337 32.61 -4.08 -7.61
N TYR A 338 32.60 -4.92 -6.57
CA TYR A 338 33.78 -5.16 -5.73
C TYR A 338 34.88 -5.97 -6.42
N SER A 339 34.53 -6.91 -7.30
CA SER A 339 35.49 -7.75 -8.03
C SER A 339 36.02 -7.12 -9.33
N GLY A 340 35.66 -5.86 -9.61
CA GLY A 340 36.12 -5.12 -10.78
C GLY A 340 35.52 -5.65 -12.10
N GLY A 341 34.24 -6.03 -12.07
CA GLY A 341 33.42 -6.35 -13.24
C GLY A 341 33.32 -7.83 -13.61
N ASP A 342 33.91 -8.76 -12.83
CA ASP A 342 33.82 -10.19 -13.12
C ASP A 342 32.51 -10.79 -12.59
N LEU A 343 31.50 -10.87 -13.47
CA LEU A 343 30.19 -11.42 -13.16
C LEU A 343 30.21 -12.92 -12.86
N THR A 344 31.14 -13.68 -13.45
CA THR A 344 31.20 -15.14 -13.24
C THR A 344 31.81 -15.46 -11.89
N ALA A 345 32.84 -14.71 -11.49
CA ALA A 345 33.39 -14.81 -10.14
C ALA A 345 32.35 -14.36 -9.10
N ALA A 346 31.67 -13.22 -9.33
CA ALA A 346 30.64 -12.69 -8.45
C ALA A 346 29.49 -13.69 -8.21
N ALA A 347 29.00 -14.35 -9.26
CA ALA A 347 27.91 -15.33 -9.14
C ALA A 347 28.24 -16.51 -8.21
N ARG A 348 29.51 -16.86 -8.01
CA ARG A 348 29.92 -17.97 -7.11
C ARG A 348 29.70 -17.65 -5.63
N PHE A 349 29.61 -16.36 -5.27
CA PHE A 349 29.38 -15.91 -3.90
C PHE A 349 27.89 -15.79 -3.55
N VAL A 350 27.00 -16.06 -4.50
CA VAL A 350 25.55 -15.96 -4.31
C VAL A 350 24.93 -17.34 -4.49
N ILE A 351 24.25 -17.82 -3.44
CA ILE A 351 23.56 -19.12 -3.46
C ILE A 351 22.06 -18.85 -3.66
N PRO A 352 21.45 -19.29 -4.77
CA PRO A 352 20.03 -19.05 -5.01
C PRO A 352 19.12 -19.74 -4.01
N ILE A 353 18.10 -19.04 -3.54
CA ILE A 353 17.05 -19.57 -2.66
C ILE A 353 16.28 -20.71 -3.33
N SER A 354 16.16 -20.67 -4.67
CA SER A 354 15.60 -21.78 -5.45
C SER A 354 16.33 -23.11 -5.29
N ARG A 355 17.63 -23.07 -4.95
CA ARG A 355 18.44 -24.26 -4.69
C ARG A 355 18.38 -24.66 -3.22
N SER A 356 18.47 -23.70 -2.30
CA SER A 356 18.47 -23.97 -0.85
C SER A 356 17.09 -24.35 -0.29
N GLN A 357 16.00 -23.84 -0.87
CA GLN A 357 14.62 -24.04 -0.41
C GLN A 357 13.72 -24.67 -1.48
N LYS A 358 14.29 -25.52 -2.33
CA LYS A 358 13.59 -26.13 -3.47
C LYS A 358 12.23 -26.74 -3.12
N GLY A 359 12.15 -27.53 -2.04
CA GLY A 359 10.91 -28.19 -1.63
C GLY A 359 9.77 -27.23 -1.29
N GLN A 360 10.05 -26.12 -0.59
CA GLN A 360 9.04 -25.12 -0.25
C GLN A 360 8.56 -24.36 -1.50
N ILE A 361 9.50 -24.03 -2.40
CA ILE A 361 9.20 -23.33 -3.65
C ILE A 361 8.38 -24.19 -4.59
N ASP A 362 8.73 -25.47 -4.74
CA ASP A 362 7.99 -26.39 -5.62
C ASP A 362 6.56 -26.58 -5.10
N ALA A 363 6.36 -26.70 -3.78
CA ALA A 363 5.03 -26.74 -3.18
C ALA A 363 4.23 -25.44 -3.41
N LEU A 364 4.87 -24.27 -3.27
CA LEU A 364 4.24 -22.98 -3.55
C LEU A 364 3.84 -22.85 -5.03
N ARG A 365 4.70 -23.27 -5.97
CA ARG A 365 4.41 -23.28 -7.42
C ARG A 365 3.25 -24.20 -7.76
N GLU A 366 3.23 -25.40 -7.18
CA GLU A 366 2.15 -26.37 -7.40
C GLU A 366 0.81 -25.81 -6.92
N TRP A 367 0.80 -25.20 -5.73
CA TRP A 367 -0.41 -24.55 -5.20
C TRP A 367 -0.89 -23.41 -6.11
N ALA A 368 0.04 -22.57 -6.58
CA ALA A 368 -0.24 -21.36 -7.36
C ALA A 368 -0.78 -21.66 -8.77
N ARG A 369 -0.33 -22.76 -9.41
CA ARG A 369 -0.61 -23.09 -10.81
C ARG A 369 -2.09 -23.07 -11.21
N ALA A 370 -2.98 -23.45 -10.30
CA ALA A 370 -4.42 -23.52 -10.55
C ALA A 370 -5.22 -22.37 -9.92
N ARG A 371 -4.57 -21.46 -9.18
CA ARG A 371 -5.23 -20.49 -8.28
C ARG A 371 -4.82 -19.04 -8.52
N THR A 372 -3.80 -18.80 -9.32
CA THR A 372 -3.18 -17.48 -9.48
C THR A 372 -2.89 -17.18 -10.93
N ILE A 373 -2.72 -15.90 -11.23
CA ILE A 373 -2.32 -15.38 -12.53
C ILE A 373 -0.79 -15.25 -12.53
N PRO A 374 -0.05 -15.76 -13.53
CA PRO A 374 1.39 -15.56 -13.60
C PRO A 374 1.70 -14.06 -13.78
N ALA A 375 2.57 -13.50 -12.93
CA ALA A 375 2.94 -12.08 -13.00
C ALA A 375 3.84 -11.75 -14.20
N SER A 376 4.66 -12.71 -14.62
CA SER A 376 5.51 -12.62 -15.81
C SER A 376 4.83 -13.25 -17.02
N ARG A 377 5.15 -12.75 -18.22
CA ARG A 377 4.74 -13.41 -19.46
C ARG A 377 5.48 -14.75 -19.58
N PRO A 378 4.81 -15.85 -19.93
CA PRO A 378 5.51 -17.09 -20.22
C PRO A 378 6.49 -16.84 -21.37
N ALA A 379 7.70 -17.38 -21.25
CA ALA A 379 8.67 -17.33 -22.33
C ALA A 379 8.02 -17.92 -23.58
N VAL A 380 8.03 -17.16 -24.69
CA VAL A 380 7.59 -17.67 -25.99
C VAL A 380 8.50 -18.86 -26.30
N GLN A 381 7.97 -20.08 -26.16
CA GLN A 381 8.67 -21.23 -26.71
C GLN A 381 8.66 -21.04 -28.22
N GLU A 382 9.82 -20.70 -28.80
CA GLU A 382 10.03 -20.94 -30.22
C GLU A 382 9.71 -22.41 -30.46
N VAL A 383 8.56 -22.67 -31.07
CA VAL A 383 8.22 -24.00 -31.58
C VAL A 383 9.29 -24.29 -32.62
N LYS A 384 10.35 -25.00 -32.23
CA LYS A 384 11.27 -25.61 -33.18
C LYS A 384 10.40 -26.49 -34.05
N ASN A 385 10.11 -26.00 -35.26
CA ASN A 385 9.47 -26.76 -36.32
C ASN A 385 10.19 -28.11 -36.43
N GLN A 386 9.60 -29.15 -35.85
CA GLN A 386 10.00 -30.51 -36.12
C GLN A 386 9.77 -30.69 -37.61
N ARG A 387 10.88 -30.75 -38.36
CA ARG A 387 10.87 -31.10 -39.78
C ARG A 387 10.08 -32.41 -39.91
N ARG A 388 8.88 -32.34 -40.47
CA ARG A 388 8.19 -33.51 -41.00
C ARG A 388 9.10 -34.07 -42.08
N VAL A 389 9.73 -35.20 -41.80
CA VAL A 389 10.31 -36.05 -42.83
C VAL A 389 9.14 -36.61 -43.62
N GLN A 390 8.90 -36.06 -44.81
CA GLN A 390 8.33 -36.84 -45.90
C GLN A 390 9.48 -37.64 -46.50
N ILE A 391 9.39 -38.98 -46.49
CA ILE A 391 9.02 -39.84 -47.63
C ILE A 391 8.52 -41.15 -47.03
#